data_AF-A0A0A2KT92-F1
#
_entry.id   AF-A0A0A2KT92-F1
#
_cell.length_a   1.000
_cell.length_b   1.000
_cell.length_c   1.000
_cell.angle_alpha   90.00
_cell.angle_beta   90.00
_cell.angle_gamma   90.00
#
_symmetry.space_group_name_H-M   'P 1'
#
loop_
_entity.id
_entity.type
_entity.pdbx_description
1 polymer ?
#
loop_
_entity_poly.entity_id
_entity_poly.type
_entity_poly.pdbx_seq_one_letter_code
_entity_poly.pdbx_strand_id
1 'polypeptide(L)'
;MQSAAFLEKEASDLRAKNEKKKQKRTRSRRKIPSTEGLSVLEASVLIVQPEEAIEPPSPPQPRRPSPPMQPRTRALNRCGACGNLGHKRTACPDRPR
;
A
#
# COMPACT_ATOMS: atom_id res chain seq x y z
N MET A 1 52.71 -36.07 -3.02
CA MET A 1 51.85 -35.55 -4.12
C MET A 1 50.41 -35.24 -3.71
N GLN A 2 49.88 -35.74 -2.57
CA GLN A 2 48.48 -35.47 -2.18
C GLN A 2 48.21 -34.01 -1.79
N SER A 3 49.19 -33.34 -1.20
CA SER A 3 49.11 -31.93 -0.78
C SER A 3 48.83 -30.96 -1.93
N ALA A 4 49.46 -31.17 -3.09
CA ALA A 4 49.24 -30.34 -4.27
C ALA A 4 47.79 -30.42 -4.77
N ALA A 5 47.23 -31.63 -4.82
CA ALA A 5 45.84 -31.83 -5.24
C ALA A 5 44.82 -31.16 -4.29
N PHE A 6 45.08 -31.17 -2.98
CA PHE A 6 44.23 -30.46 -2.01
C PHE A 6 44.31 -28.94 -2.20
N LEU A 7 45.51 -28.39 -2.42
CA LEU A 7 45.71 -26.96 -2.65
C LEU A 7 45.08 -26.49 -3.96
N GLU A 8 45.17 -27.27 -5.04
CA GLU A 8 44.54 -26.95 -6.32
C GLU A 8 43.01 -26.93 -6.20
N LYS A 9 42.44 -27.89 -5.47
CA LYS A 9 41.01 -27.92 -5.18
C LYS A 9 40.56 -26.71 -4.37
N GLU A 10 41.31 -26.36 -3.32
CA GLU A 10 41.01 -25.19 -2.50
C GLU A 10 41.11 -23.88 -3.30
N ALA A 11 42.14 -23.74 -4.13
CA ALA A 11 42.29 -22.58 -5.02
C ALA A 11 41.15 -22.49 -6.05
N SER A 12 40.67 -23.62 -6.57
CA SER A 12 39.50 -23.69 -7.45
C SER A 12 38.22 -23.25 -6.71
N ASP A 13 37.98 -23.80 -5.52
CA ASP A 13 36.82 -23.47 -4.69
C ASP A 13 36.80 -22.00 -4.28
N LEU A 14 37.96 -21.43 -3.93
CA LEU A 14 38.09 -20.02 -3.61
C LEU A 14 37.78 -19.13 -4.82
N ARG A 15 38.28 -19.47 -6.01
CA ARG A 15 37.97 -18.75 -7.25
C ARG A 15 36.47 -18.80 -7.56
N ALA A 16 35.85 -19.98 -7.46
CA ALA A 16 34.42 -20.14 -7.68
C ALA A 16 33.57 -19.34 -6.67
N LYS A 17 33.95 -19.33 -5.39
CA LYS A 17 33.30 -18.51 -4.35
C LYS A 17 33.42 -17.02 -4.62
N ASN A 18 34.60 -16.55 -5.05
CA ASN A 18 34.82 -15.15 -5.39
C ASN A 18 33.96 -14.72 -6.59
N GLU A 19 33.93 -15.53 -7.63
CA GLU A 19 33.14 -15.26 -8.83
C GLU A 19 31.63 -15.17 -8.51
N LYS A 20 31.11 -16.10 -7.69
CA LYS A 20 29.73 -16.01 -7.18
C LYS A 20 29.47 -14.72 -6.40
N LYS A 21 30.42 -14.27 -5.56
CA LYS A 21 30.29 -13.00 -4.82
C LYS A 21 30.26 -11.80 -5.78
N LYS A 22 31.13 -11.78 -6.79
CA LYS A 22 31.16 -10.73 -7.83
C LYS A 22 29.84 -10.67 -8.59
N GLN A 23 29.35 -11.81 -9.08
CA GLN A 23 28.06 -11.91 -9.77
C GLN A 23 26.90 -11.41 -8.91
N LYS A 24 26.85 -11.81 -7.63
CA LYS A 24 25.85 -11.30 -6.67
C LYS A 24 25.94 -9.80 -6.48
N ARG A 25 27.15 -9.26 -6.30
CA ARG A 25 27.37 -7.81 -6.14
C ARG A 25 26.92 -7.05 -7.38
N THR A 26 27.25 -7.53 -8.58
CA THR A 26 26.82 -6.93 -9.85
C THR A 26 25.30 -6.98 -10.02
N ARG A 27 24.67 -8.13 -9.76
CA ARG A 27 23.20 -8.28 -9.82
C ARG A 27 22.50 -7.35 -8.83
N SER A 28 23.03 -7.21 -7.62
CA SER A 28 22.51 -6.29 -6.61
C SER A 28 22.63 -4.83 -7.07
N ARG A 29 23.82 -4.40 -7.51
CA ARG A 29 24.05 -3.03 -7.99
C ARG A 29 23.20 -2.66 -9.21
N ARG A 30 22.87 -3.62 -10.08
CA ARG A 30 21.94 -3.39 -11.21
C ARG A 30 20.50 -3.15 -10.77
N LYS A 31 20.08 -3.71 -9.63
CA LYS A 31 18.71 -3.56 -9.11
C LYS A 31 18.51 -2.28 -8.30
N ILE A 32 19.60 -1.72 -7.77
CA ILE A 32 19.56 -0.50 -6.97
C ILE A 32 19.82 0.67 -7.92
N PRO A 33 18.83 1.53 -8.21
CA PRO A 33 19.06 2.73 -9.02
C PRO A 33 20.13 3.60 -8.36
N SER A 34 21.16 3.96 -9.11
CA SER A 34 22.34 4.67 -8.59
C SER A 34 22.13 6.18 -8.39
N THR A 35 20.96 6.71 -8.75
CA THR A 35 20.73 8.15 -8.93
C THR A 35 19.76 8.77 -7.92
N GLU A 36 18.99 7.99 -7.18
CA GLU A 36 17.88 8.49 -6.34
C GLU A 36 18.13 8.30 -4.83
N GLY A 37 19.37 8.49 -4.37
CA GLY A 37 19.71 8.36 -2.94
C GLY A 37 20.60 9.48 -2.44
N LEU A 38 20.39 9.89 -1.18
CA LEU A 38 21.30 10.78 -0.48
C LEU A 38 22.67 10.13 -0.38
N SER A 39 23.72 10.90 -0.67
CA SER A 39 25.08 10.47 -0.36
C SER A 39 25.24 10.29 1.15
N VAL A 40 26.20 9.46 1.54
CA VAL A 40 26.51 9.24 2.97
C VAL A 40 26.82 10.57 3.67
N LEU A 41 27.45 11.52 2.98
CA LEU A 41 27.76 12.85 3.51
C LEU A 41 26.50 13.69 3.67
N GLU A 42 25.63 13.77 2.66
CA GLU A 42 24.36 14.50 2.75
C GLU A 42 23.47 13.94 3.85
N ALA A 43 23.36 12.61 3.96
CA ALA A 43 22.61 11.97 5.04
C ALA A 43 23.21 12.31 6.42
N SER A 44 24.54 12.31 6.55
CA SER A 44 25.20 12.67 7.81
C SER A 44 24.92 14.12 8.22
N VAL A 45 24.89 15.04 7.24
CA VAL A 45 24.56 16.45 7.49
C VAL A 45 23.10 16.61 7.92
N LEU A 46 22.16 15.86 7.33
CA LEU A 46 20.76 15.88 7.75
C LEU A 46 20.56 15.32 9.16
N ILE A 47 21.31 14.28 9.55
CA ILE A 47 21.23 13.70 10.90
C ILE A 47 21.75 14.68 11.97
N VAL A 48 22.75 15.50 11.63
CA VAL A 48 23.37 16.47 12.56
C VAL A 48 22.58 17.78 12.64
N GLN A 49 21.82 18.13 11.60
CA GLN A 49 20.94 19.29 11.67
C GLN A 49 19.82 19.02 12.68
N PRO A 50 19.62 19.90 13.67
CA PRO A 50 18.46 19.80 14.54
C PRO A 50 17.21 19.96 13.67
N GLU A 51 16.31 18.97 13.72
CA GLU A 51 14.97 19.11 13.16
C GLU A 51 14.37 20.39 13.76
N GLU A 52 14.12 21.40 12.93
CA GLU A 52 13.29 22.53 13.34
C GLU A 52 12.01 21.93 13.91
N ALA A 53 11.79 22.15 15.20
CA ALA A 53 10.72 21.50 15.94
C ALA A 53 9.41 21.72 15.19
N ILE A 54 8.90 20.65 14.55
CA ILE A 54 7.59 20.65 13.95
C ILE A 54 6.64 20.88 15.11
N GLU A 55 6.04 22.08 15.14
CA GLU A 55 5.05 22.44 16.13
C GLU A 55 3.99 21.32 16.15
N PRO A 56 3.74 20.68 17.30
CA PRO A 56 2.83 19.55 17.34
C PRO A 56 1.47 20.00 16.82
N PRO A 57 0.79 19.20 15.97
CA PRO A 57 -0.50 19.57 15.46
C PRO A 57 -1.43 19.86 16.64
N SER A 58 -2.14 20.99 16.56
CA SER A 58 -3.08 21.41 17.59
C SER A 58 -4.00 20.24 17.98
N PRO A 59 -4.28 20.03 19.27
CA PRO A 59 -5.11 18.91 19.71
C PRO A 59 -6.46 18.93 18.96
N PRO A 60 -6.97 17.75 18.55
CA PRO A 60 -8.20 17.67 17.78
C PRO A 60 -9.33 18.30 18.59
N GLN A 61 -10.04 19.23 17.95
CA GLN A 61 -11.25 19.83 18.52
C GLN A 61 -12.24 18.71 18.90
N PRO A 62 -12.97 18.83 20.02
CA PRO A 62 -13.99 17.86 20.38
C PRO A 62 -14.97 17.68 19.21
N ARG A 63 -15.07 16.46 18.67
CA ARG A 63 -16.04 16.17 17.61
C ARG A 63 -17.43 16.44 18.17
N ARG A 64 -18.17 17.34 17.52
CA ARG A 64 -19.61 17.47 17.78
C ARG A 64 -20.27 16.10 17.57
N PRO A 65 -21.18 15.67 18.45
CA PRO A 65 -21.93 14.44 18.23
C PRO A 65 -22.62 14.50 16.87
N SER A 66 -22.37 13.49 16.02
CA SER A 66 -23.12 13.34 14.77
C SER A 66 -24.60 13.12 15.10
N PRO A 67 -25.54 13.75 14.37
CA PRO A 67 -26.96 13.48 14.53
C PRO A 67 -27.24 11.97 14.40
N PRO A 68 -28.21 11.42 15.15
CA PRO A 68 -28.56 10.01 15.04
C PRO A 68 -28.94 9.67 13.60
N MET A 69 -28.38 8.58 13.08
CA MET A 69 -28.73 8.08 11.74
C MET A 69 -30.23 7.77 11.70
N GLN A 70 -30.98 8.52 10.91
CA GLN A 70 -32.40 8.27 10.68
C GLN A 70 -32.59 6.89 10.03
N PRO A 71 -33.57 6.08 10.46
CA PRO A 71 -33.87 4.81 9.82
C PRO A 71 -34.27 5.03 8.37
N ARG A 72 -33.76 4.17 7.48
CA ARG A 72 -34.02 4.25 6.04
C ARG A 72 -35.49 3.88 5.77
N THR A 73 -36.32 4.86 5.43
CA THR A 73 -37.74 4.62 5.10
C THR A 73 -37.86 3.92 3.75
N ARG A 74 -38.59 2.80 3.71
CA ARG A 74 -38.85 2.06 2.47
C ARG A 74 -39.77 2.88 1.57
N ALA A 75 -39.40 3.05 0.30
CA ALA A 75 -40.26 3.70 -0.68
C ALA A 75 -41.58 2.92 -0.83
N LEU A 76 -42.70 3.65 -0.92
CA LEU A 76 -44.01 3.06 -1.18
C LEU A 76 -44.01 2.33 -2.52
N ASN A 77 -44.75 1.22 -2.61
CA ASN A 77 -44.86 0.46 -3.86
C ASN A 77 -45.65 1.27 -4.90
N ARG A 78 -45.20 1.21 -6.15
CA ARG A 78 -45.94 1.72 -7.32
C ARG A 78 -46.94 0.68 -7.80
N CYS A 79 -48.13 1.12 -8.19
CA CYS A 79 -49.13 0.27 -8.80
C CYS A 79 -48.68 -0.16 -10.21
N GLY A 80 -48.68 -1.46 -10.50
CA GLY A 80 -48.29 -1.99 -11.80
C GLY A 80 -49.30 -1.78 -12.94
N ALA A 81 -50.46 -1.16 -12.68
CA ALA A 81 -51.44 -0.81 -13.71
C ALA A 81 -51.41 0.69 -14.06
N CYS A 82 -51.47 1.58 -13.06
CA CYS A 82 -51.50 3.04 -13.28
C CYS A 82 -50.22 3.79 -12.87
N GLY A 83 -49.22 3.10 -12.29
CA GLY A 83 -47.94 3.70 -11.89
C GLY A 83 -47.96 4.53 -10.60
N ASN A 84 -49.14 4.82 -10.05
CA ASN A 84 -49.31 5.65 -8.85
C ASN A 84 -48.88 4.93 -7.57
N LEU A 85 -48.38 5.69 -6.59
CA LEU A 85 -47.96 5.18 -5.28
C LEU A 85 -49.18 4.92 -4.38
N GLY A 86 -49.05 3.97 -3.46
CA GLY A 86 -50.00 3.80 -2.35
C GLY A 86 -51.08 2.72 -2.54
N HIS A 87 -51.13 2.04 -3.68
CA HIS A 87 -52.02 0.90 -3.87
C HIS A 87 -51.43 -0.20 -4.76
N LYS A 88 -51.98 -1.41 -4.62
CA LYS A 88 -51.59 -2.58 -5.43
C LYS A 88 -52.46 -2.67 -6.69
N ARG A 89 -51.97 -3.36 -7.71
CA ARG A 89 -52.69 -3.58 -8.98
C ARG A 89 -54.10 -4.17 -8.82
N THR A 90 -54.33 -4.97 -7.77
CA THR A 90 -55.65 -5.57 -7.46
C THR A 90 -56.69 -4.56 -6.99
N ALA A 91 -56.25 -3.46 -6.39
CA ALA A 91 -57.10 -2.37 -5.88
C ALA A 91 -56.97 -1.10 -6.74
N CYS A 92 -56.52 -1.24 -7.99
CA CYS A 92 -56.33 -0.12 -8.90
C CYS A 92 -57.69 0.35 -9.45
N PRO A 93 -57.99 1.66 -9.38
CA PRO A 93 -59.23 2.21 -9.94
C PRO A 93 -59.27 2.08 -11.47
N ASP A 94 -58.12 2.20 -12.14
CA ASP A 94 -57.98 2.06 -13.60
C ASP A 94 -57.78 0.61 -14.05
N ARG A 95 -58.22 -0.39 -13.26
CA ARG A 95 -58.07 -1.79 -13.65
C ARG A 95 -59.04 -2.09 -14.80
N PRO A 96 -58.57 -2.47 -16.01
CA PRO A 96 -59.46 -2.98 -17.04
C PRO A 96 -60.09 -4.29 -16.52
N ARG A 97 -61.42 -4.38 -16.58
CA ARG A 97 -62.18 -5.57 -16.21
C ARG A 97 -61.82 -6.75 -17.09
#